data_AF-A0A7C6YVJ3-F1
#
_entry.id   AF-A0A7C6YVJ3-F1
#
_cell.length_a   1.000
_cell.length_b   1.000
_cell.length_c   1.000
_cell.angle_alpha   90.00
_cell.angle_beta   90.00
_cell.angle_gamma   90.00
#
_symmetry.space_group_name_H-M   'P 1'
#
loop_
_entity.id
_entity.type
_entity.pdbx_description
1 polymer ?
#
loop_
_entity_poly.entity_id
_entity_poly.type
_entity_poly.pdbx_seq_one_letter_code
_entity_poly.pdbx_strand_id
1 'polypeptide(L)'
;MTVLKIVDLLFEIYWWLLIARFVLSWIPNVDYRHPVVQFLQAVTDPIVRPFQGIIPPYGSVDFSPVIVFLALRLIRPLVITLLSRLLL
;
A
#
# COMPACT_ATOMS: atom_id res chain seq x y z
N MET A 1 -20.39 14.47 1.58
CA MET A 1 -20.51 13.02 1.88
C MET A 1 -19.91 12.11 0.80
N THR A 2 -20.18 12.33 -0.49
CA THR A 2 -19.60 11.51 -1.58
C THR A 2 -18.08 11.53 -1.63
N VAL A 3 -17.46 12.70 -1.45
CA VAL A 3 -16.00 12.86 -1.46
C VAL A 3 -15.33 11.99 -0.39
N LEU A 4 -15.86 11.97 0.83
CA LEU A 4 -15.31 11.15 1.92
C LEU A 4 -15.34 9.65 1.57
N LYS A 5 -16.44 9.16 0.98
CA LYS A 5 -16.57 7.77 0.54
C LYS A 5 -15.55 7.41 -0.55
N ILE A 6 -15.32 8.30 -1.50
CA ILE A 6 -14.34 8.08 -2.57
C ILE A 6 -12.92 8.00 -1.97
N VAL A 7 -12.55 8.95 -1.10
CA VAL A 7 -11.23 8.94 -0.47
C VAL A 7 -11.04 7.68 0.38
N ASP A 8 -12.07 7.29 1.12
CA ASP A 8 -12.03 6.08 1.95
C ASP A 8 -11.87 4.82 1.09
N LEU A 9 -12.58 4.73 -0.03
CA LEU A 9 -12.44 3.66 -1.01
C LEU A 9 -11.03 3.60 -1.60
N LEU A 10 -10.39 4.74 -1.89
CA LEU A 10 -9.01 4.75 -2.40
C LEU A 10 -8.03 4.18 -1.37
N PHE A 11 -8.21 4.49 -0.10
CA PHE A 11 -7.41 3.88 0.97
C PHE A 11 -7.62 2.37 1.05
N GLU A 12 -8.84 1.88 0.90
CA GLU A 12 -9.15 0.44 0.89
C GLU A 12 -8.56 -0.28 -0.32
N ILE A 13 -8.68 0.30 -1.52
CA ILE A 13 -8.06 -0.24 -2.73
C ILE A 13 -6.56 -0.35 -2.53
N TYR A 14 -5.91 0.71 -2.05
CA TYR A 14 -4.48 0.72 -1.85
C TYR A 14 -4.03 -0.28 -0.76
N TRP A 15 -4.82 -0.45 0.30
CA TRP A 15 -4.61 -1.49 1.31
C TRP A 15 -4.59 -2.89 0.69
N TRP A 16 -5.55 -3.22 -0.18
CA TRP A 16 -5.58 -4.51 -0.87
C TRP A 16 -4.42 -4.71 -1.86
N LEU A 17 -4.00 -3.65 -2.55
CA LEU A 17 -2.80 -3.70 -3.40
C LEU A 17 -1.54 -4.00 -2.58
N LEU A 18 -1.39 -3.41 -1.40
CA LEU A 18 -0.26 -3.74 -0.52
C LEU A 18 -0.30 -5.18 -0.02
N ILE A 19 -1.50 -5.72 0.29
CA ILE A 19 -1.64 -7.13 0.66
C ILE A 19 -1.19 -8.01 -0.50
N ALA A 20 -1.70 -7.75 -1.71
CA ALA A 20 -1.31 -8.50 -2.90
C ALA A 20 0.20 -8.46 -3.14
N ARG A 21 0.84 -7.30 -2.96
CA ARG A 21 2.30 -7.14 -3.11
C ARG A 21 3.05 -7.94 -2.05
N PHE A 22 2.64 -7.82 -0.79
CA PHE A 22 3.27 -8.52 0.32
C PHE A 22 3.18 -10.03 0.12
N VAL A 23 2.00 -10.56 -0.22
CA VAL A 23 1.80 -11.98 -0.52
C VAL A 23 2.63 -12.42 -1.73
N LEU A 24 2.68 -11.63 -2.80
CA LEU A 24 3.51 -11.95 -3.97
C LEU A 24 5.00 -12.03 -3.62
N SER A 25 5.49 -11.21 -2.68
CA SER A 25 6.90 -11.29 -2.25
C SER A 25 7.25 -12.59 -1.50
N TRP A 26 6.24 -13.32 -1.02
CA TRP A 26 6.42 -14.62 -0.36
C TRP A 26 6.39 -15.79 -1.34
N ILE A 27 5.84 -15.58 -2.54
CA ILE A 27 5.71 -16.64 -3.54
C ILE A 27 7.06 -16.82 -4.25
N PRO A 28 7.66 -18.02 -4.20
CA PRO A 28 8.89 -18.28 -4.93
C PRO A 28 8.63 -18.29 -6.44
N ASN A 29 9.62 -17.85 -7.22
CA ASN A 29 9.58 -17.85 -8.70
C ASN A 29 8.42 -17.04 -9.33
N VAL A 30 7.97 -15.95 -8.69
CA VAL A 30 7.01 -15.02 -9.31
C VAL A 30 7.59 -14.46 -10.61
N ASP A 31 6.78 -14.49 -11.68
CA ASP A 31 7.11 -13.80 -12.91
C ASP A 31 6.79 -12.30 -12.80
N TYR A 32 7.84 -11.51 -12.50
CA TYR A 32 7.76 -10.05 -12.44
C TYR A 32 7.53 -9.37 -13.79
N ARG A 33 7.57 -10.12 -14.91
CA ARG A 33 7.21 -9.60 -16.24
C ARG A 33 5.72 -9.67 -16.50
N HIS A 34 4.95 -10.38 -15.67
CA HIS A 34 3.52 -10.47 -15.81
C HIS A 34 2.87 -9.06 -15.64
N PRO A 35 2.00 -8.62 -16.57
CA PRO A 35 1.46 -7.26 -16.56
C PRO A 35 0.78 -6.84 -15.25
N VAL A 36 0.09 -7.78 -14.59
CA VAL A 36 -0.56 -7.53 -13.29
C VAL A 36 0.47 -7.26 -12.18
N VAL A 37 1.59 -7.96 -12.18
CA VAL A 37 2.66 -7.76 -11.19
C VAL A 37 3.38 -6.44 -11.44
N GLN A 38 3.61 -6.09 -12.71
CA GLN A 38 4.19 -4.80 -13.08
C GLN A 38 3.27 -3.63 -12.71
N PHE A 39 1.97 -3.75 -12.98
CA PHE A 39 0.98 -2.77 -12.55
C PHE A 39 1.00 -2.58 -11.04
N LEU A 40 0.99 -3.69 -10.30
CA LEU A 40 1.02 -3.65 -8.85
C LEU A 40 2.28 -2.95 -8.32
N GLN A 41 3.44 -3.28 -8.85
CA GLN A 41 4.70 -2.62 -8.51
C GLN A 41 4.67 -1.14 -8.88
N ALA A 42 4.24 -0.78 -10.09
CA ALA A 42 4.18 0.60 -10.54
C ALA A 42 3.30 1.48 -9.63
N VAL A 43 2.17 0.96 -9.15
CA VAL A 43 1.26 1.70 -8.26
C VAL A 43 1.78 1.79 -6.84
N THR A 44 2.40 0.72 -6.32
CA THR A 44 2.80 0.65 -4.91
C THR A 44 4.24 1.12 -4.65
N ASP A 45 5.13 1.05 -5.64
CA ASP A 45 6.55 1.40 -5.52
C ASP A 45 6.83 2.83 -5.07
N PRO A 46 6.15 3.88 -5.56
CA PRO A 46 6.44 5.25 -5.13
C PRO A 46 6.33 5.44 -3.62
N ILE A 47 5.47 4.67 -2.96
CA ILE A 47 5.25 4.73 -1.51
C ILE A 47 6.07 3.65 -0.80
N VAL A 48 6.22 2.44 -1.36
CA VAL A 48 6.94 1.34 -0.68
C VAL A 48 8.46 1.47 -0.78
N ARG A 49 9.01 1.88 -1.93
CA ARG A 49 10.47 1.94 -2.18
C ARG A 49 11.25 2.78 -1.16
N PRO A 50 10.76 3.95 -0.70
CA PRO A 50 11.45 4.72 0.34
C PRO A 50 11.67 3.95 1.65
N PHE A 51 10.88 2.90 1.90
CA PHE A 51 11.01 2.05 3.09
C PHE A 51 11.81 0.75 2.85
N GLN A 52 12.38 0.57 1.65
CA GLN A 52 13.23 -0.58 1.34
C GLN A 52 14.53 -0.54 2.14
N GLY A 53 14.91 -1.69 2.70
CA GLY A 53 16.13 -1.85 3.49
C GLY A 53 16.05 -1.36 4.94
N ILE A 54 14.92 -0.78 5.38
CA ILE A 54 14.73 -0.40 6.80
C ILE A 54 14.64 -1.65 7.68
N ILE A 55 13.84 -2.63 7.24
CA ILE A 55 13.77 -3.95 7.88
C ILE A 55 14.74 -4.85 7.11
N PRO A 56 15.72 -5.48 7.78
CA PRO A 56 16.60 -6.44 7.13
C PRO A 56 15.79 -7.51 6.41
N PRO A 57 16.10 -7.83 5.14
CA PRO A 57 15.36 -8.84 4.39
C PRO A 57 15.52 -10.21 5.05
N TYR A 58 14.42 -10.96 5.13
CA TYR A 58 14.43 -12.36 5.54
C TYR A 58 14.15 -13.23 4.30
N GLY A 59 15.20 -13.81 3.73
CA GLY A 59 15.11 -14.48 2.42
C GLY A 59 14.78 -13.50 1.30
N SER A 60 13.84 -13.85 0.42
CA SER A 60 13.37 -13.01 -0.70
C SER A 60 12.17 -12.12 -0.36
N VAL A 61 11.74 -12.08 0.90
CA VAL A 61 10.52 -11.39 1.32
C VAL A 61 10.75 -9.89 1.49
N ASP A 62 9.86 -9.09 0.90
CA ASP A 62 9.82 -7.64 1.05
C ASP A 62 8.91 -7.28 2.24
N PHE A 63 9.51 -6.83 3.34
CA PHE A 63 8.78 -6.38 4.55
C PHE A 63 8.46 -4.87 4.53
N SER A 64 8.93 -4.11 3.55
CA SER A 64 8.64 -2.68 3.44
C SER A 64 7.13 -2.36 3.38
N PRO A 65 6.26 -3.19 2.75
CA PRO A 65 4.81 -3.00 2.82
C PRO A 65 4.25 -2.96 4.25
N VAL A 66 4.89 -3.62 5.22
CA VAL A 66 4.46 -3.60 6.64
C VAL A 66 4.54 -2.19 7.23
N ILE A 67 5.60 -1.46 6.91
CA ILE A 67 5.75 -0.07 7.34
C ILE A 67 4.64 0.79 6.71
N VAL A 68 4.35 0.55 5.43
CA VAL A 68 3.28 1.28 4.73
C VAL A 68 1.89 0.94 5.29
N PHE A 69 1.61 -0.30 5.70
CA PHE A 69 0.36 -0.65 6.39
C PHE A 69 0.19 0.15 7.68
N LEU A 70 1.25 0.29 8.47
CA LEU A 70 1.22 1.11 9.68
C LEU A 70 0.95 2.58 9.35
N ALA A 71 1.66 3.13 8.35
CA ALA A 71 1.45 4.50 7.89
C ALA A 71 -0.01 4.73 7.44
N LEU A 72 -0.57 3.82 6.63
CA LEU A 72 -1.96 3.87 6.17
C LEU A 72 -2.95 3.86 7.32
N ARG A 73 -2.75 3.00 8.31
CA ARG A 73 -3.63 2.88 9.47
C ARG A 73 -3.67 4.16 10.30
N LEU A 74 -2.56 4.91 10.35
CA LEU A 74 -2.48 6.20 11.04
C LEU A 74 -3.00 7.36 10.17
N ILE A 75 -2.67 7.38 8.88
CA ILE A 75 -2.98 8.49 7.96
C ILE A 75 -4.46 8.50 7.55
N ARG A 76 -5.07 7.33 7.27
CA ARG A 76 -6.47 7.23 6.85
C ARG A 76 -7.44 7.99 7.78
N PRO A 77 -7.51 7.73 9.10
CA PRO A 77 -8.46 8.42 9.97
C PRO A 77 -8.17 9.91 10.09
N LEU A 78 -6.88 10.32 10.04
CA LEU A 78 -6.50 11.74 10.05
C LEU A 78 -7.04 12.45 8.81
N VAL A 79 -6.80 11.89 7.61
CA VAL A 79 -7.27 12.47 6.35
C VAL A 79 -8.79 12.54 6.31
N ILE A 80 -9.50 11.47 6.69
CA ILE A 80 -10.97 11.46 6.71
C ILE A 80 -11.53 12.49 7.69
N THR A 81 -10.92 12.64 8.88
CA THR A 81 -11.35 13.62 9.88
C THR A 81 -11.09 15.06 9.42
N LEU A 82 -9.95 15.34 8.80
CA LEU A 82 -9.63 16.67 8.30
C LEU A 82 -10.55 17.04 7.13
N LEU A 83 -10.75 16.12 6.18
CA LEU A 83 -11.67 16.34 5.07
C LEU A 83 -13.11 16.54 5.54
N SER A 84 -13.57 15.79 6.55
CA SER A 84 -14.92 15.95 7.06
C SER A 84 -15.12 17.32 7.72
N ARG A 85 -14.12 17.83 8.45
CA ARG A 85 -14.13 19.17 9.05
C ARG A 85 -14.06 20.31 8.05
N LEU A 86 -13.47 20.08 6.87
CA LEU A 86 -13.37 21.11 5.83
C LEU A 86 -14.62 21.18 4.94
N LEU A 87 -15.34 20.06 4.82
CA LEU A 87 -16.51 19.92 3.95
C LEU A 87 -17.85 20.14 4.67
N LEU A 88 -17.84 20.28 5.99
CA LEU A 88 -18.98 20.56 6.86
C LEU A 88 -18.75 21.88 7.58
#